data_AF-A0A7J3L392-F1
#
_entry.id   AF-A0A7J3L392-F1
#
_cell.length_a   1.000
_cell.length_b   1.000
_cell.length_c   1.000
_cell.angle_alpha   90.00
_cell.angle_beta   90.00
_cell.angle_gamma   90.00
#
_symmetry.space_group_name_H-M   'P 1'
#
loop_
_entity.id
_entity.type
_entity.pdbx_description
1 polymer ?
#
loop_
_entity_poly.entity_id
_entity_poly.type
_entity_poly.pdbx_seq_one_letter_code
_entity_poly.pdbx_strand_id
1 'polypeptide(L)'
;TKKAGEGGEVDCAAAIENMILTAWEEGIGSCWIASVDRDRLREILSIPEYCKICFVVALGYKAEEPVVEEMKEDDVKYWKDEKGVLHVPKRRLNDIVFINSYGNKLASTGDQQ
;
A
#
# COMPACT_ATOMS: atom_id res chain seq x y z
N THR A 1 -21.23 -0.14 25.96
CA THR A 1 -20.26 -0.68 24.97
C THR A 1 -19.27 0.41 24.64
N LYS A 2 -18.01 0.30 25.08
CA LYS A 2 -16.97 1.28 24.70
C LYS A 2 -16.79 1.19 23.18
N LYS A 3 -17.03 2.29 22.45
CA LYS A 3 -16.56 2.41 21.06
C LYS A 3 -15.08 2.06 21.06
N ALA A 4 -14.67 1.11 20.22
CA ALA A 4 -13.26 0.92 19.93
C ALA A 4 -12.70 2.29 19.51
N GLY A 5 -11.60 2.70 20.11
CA GLY A 5 -11.00 4.02 19.82
C GLY A 5 -10.77 4.16 18.32
N GLU A 6 -11.21 5.27 17.76
CA GLU A 6 -10.87 5.66 16.40
C GLU A 6 -9.33 5.75 16.32
N GLY A 7 -8.71 4.99 15.40
CA GLY A 7 -7.24 5.01 15.19
C GLY A 7 -6.55 3.65 15.11
N GLY A 8 -7.12 2.59 15.69
CA GLY A 8 -6.42 1.29 15.74
C GLY A 8 -6.05 0.68 14.37
N GLU A 9 -6.84 0.95 13.32
CA GLU A 9 -6.50 0.53 11.96
C GLU A 9 -5.31 1.30 11.36
N VAL A 10 -5.15 2.58 11.73
CA VAL A 10 -4.03 3.41 11.30
C VAL A 10 -2.73 2.94 11.95
N ASP A 11 -2.78 2.58 13.24
CA ASP A 11 -1.64 1.98 13.93
C ASP A 11 -1.27 0.61 13.32
N CYS A 12 -2.27 -0.22 13.01
CA CYS A 12 -2.03 -1.47 12.29
C CYS A 12 -1.42 -1.23 10.91
N ALA A 13 -1.88 -0.22 10.17
CA ALA A 13 -1.34 0.16 8.87
C ALA A 13 0.15 0.56 8.95
N ALA A 14 0.50 1.42 9.92
CA ALA A 14 1.89 1.81 10.15
C ALA A 14 2.77 0.62 10.56
N ALA A 15 2.25 -0.27 11.42
CA ALA A 15 2.95 -1.48 11.81
C ALA A 15 3.20 -2.41 10.61
N ILE A 16 2.21 -2.60 9.74
CA ILE A 16 2.34 -3.42 8.53
C ILE A 16 3.37 -2.83 7.57
N GLU A 17 3.38 -1.53 7.33
CA GLU A 17 4.38 -0.89 6.47
C GLU A 17 5.80 -1.14 7.01
N ASN A 18 6.02 -1.01 8.31
CA ASN A 18 7.29 -1.35 8.93
C ASN A 18 7.66 -2.82 8.71
N MET A 19 6.72 -3.75 8.88
CA MET A 19 6.95 -5.18 8.62
C MET A 19 7.33 -5.43 7.15
N ILE A 20 6.69 -4.74 6.19
CA ILE A 20 6.98 -4.87 4.76
C ILE A 20 8.40 -4.38 4.44
N LEU A 21 8.80 -3.22 5.00
CA LEU A 21 10.14 -2.66 4.79
C LEU A 21 11.23 -3.55 5.39
N THR A 22 11.04 -4.05 6.61
CA THR A 22 11.97 -5.00 7.23
C THR A 22 12.01 -6.32 6.46
N ALA A 23 10.87 -6.87 6.04
CA ALA A 23 10.86 -8.07 5.21
C ALA A 23 11.64 -7.86 3.91
N TRP A 24 11.49 -6.70 3.27
CA TRP A 24 12.23 -6.37 2.04
C TRP A 24 13.74 -6.34 2.26
N GLU A 25 14.20 -5.74 3.36
CA GLU A 25 15.62 -5.73 3.78
C GLU A 25 16.17 -7.15 3.96
N GLU A 26 15.36 -8.05 4.52
CA GLU A 26 15.68 -9.47 4.70
C GLU A 26 15.50 -10.32 3.41
N GLY A 27 15.27 -9.69 2.26
CA GLY A 27 15.08 -10.38 0.98
C GLY A 27 13.72 -11.08 0.81
N ILE A 28 12.76 -10.80 1.69
CA ILE A 28 11.41 -11.36 1.69
C ILE A 28 10.45 -10.38 0.98
N GLY A 29 9.67 -10.90 0.03
CA GLY A 29 8.57 -10.16 -0.60
C GLY A 29 7.34 -10.14 0.29
N SER A 30 6.53 -9.09 0.16
CA SER A 30 5.31 -8.90 0.94
C SER A 30 4.13 -8.48 0.08
N CYS A 31 2.91 -8.86 0.47
CA CYS A 31 1.68 -8.36 -0.13
C CYS A 31 0.65 -8.06 0.96
N TRP A 32 0.24 -6.80 1.07
CA TRP A 32 -0.80 -6.35 1.99
C TRP A 32 -2.18 -6.50 1.33
N ILE A 33 -3.03 -7.32 1.95
CA ILE A 33 -4.36 -7.69 1.44
C ILE A 33 -5.44 -7.18 2.40
N ALA A 34 -6.27 -6.25 1.91
CA ALA A 34 -7.46 -5.77 2.63
C ALA A 34 -8.74 -6.53 2.25
N SER A 35 -8.79 -7.05 1.03
CA SER A 35 -9.92 -7.81 0.48
C SER A 35 -9.81 -9.29 0.86
N VAL A 36 -10.23 -9.60 2.09
CA VAL A 36 -10.21 -10.95 2.64
C VAL A 36 -11.56 -11.29 3.27
N ASP A 37 -11.90 -12.58 3.27
CA ASP A 37 -13.04 -13.12 4.02
C ASP A 37 -12.70 -13.21 5.51
N ARG A 38 -13.11 -12.20 6.26
CA ARG A 38 -12.79 -12.05 7.69
C ARG A 38 -13.50 -13.07 8.56
N ASP A 39 -14.73 -13.45 8.20
CA ASP A 39 -15.52 -14.43 8.96
C ASP A 39 -14.89 -15.81 8.80
N ARG A 40 -14.51 -16.17 7.57
CA ARG A 40 -13.82 -17.43 7.31
C ARG A 40 -12.43 -17.48 7.96
N LEU A 41 -11.66 -16.39 7.90
CA LEU A 41 -10.37 -16.30 8.59
C LEU A 41 -10.51 -16.45 10.11
N ARG A 42 -11.52 -15.82 10.70
CA ARG A 42 -11.81 -15.91 12.13
C ARG A 42 -12.04 -17.35 12.56
N GLU A 43 -12.83 -18.10 11.80
CA GLU A 43 -13.11 -19.52 12.04
C GLU A 43 -11.83 -20.36 11.95
N ILE A 44 -11.09 -20.25 10.84
CA ILE A 44 -9.88 -21.05 10.58
C ILE A 44 -8.82 -20.82 11.67
N LEU A 45 -8.62 -19.56 12.06
CA LEU A 45 -7.57 -19.16 13.01
C LEU A 45 -8.07 -19.11 14.46
N SER A 46 -9.34 -19.46 14.72
CA SER A 46 -9.97 -19.40 16.05
C SER A 46 -9.81 -18.04 16.74
N ILE A 47 -9.98 -16.94 15.99
CA ILE A 47 -9.76 -15.58 16.49
C ILE A 47 -10.97 -15.14 17.34
N PRO A 48 -10.79 -14.72 18.61
CA PRO A 48 -11.90 -14.28 19.47
C PRO A 48 -12.66 -13.08 18.91
N GLU A 49 -13.97 -13.01 19.13
CA GLU A 49 -14.85 -11.98 18.56
C GLU A 49 -14.43 -10.54 18.88
N TYR A 50 -13.85 -10.33 20.06
CA TYR A 50 -13.37 -9.01 20.48
C TYR A 50 -12.10 -8.55 19.75
N CYS A 51 -11.38 -9.47 19.06
CA CYS A 51 -10.24 -9.14 18.23
C CYS A 51 -10.71 -8.82 16.81
N LYS A 52 -10.35 -7.63 16.32
CA LYS A 52 -10.62 -7.20 14.94
C LYS A 52 -9.51 -7.65 14.01
N ILE A 53 -9.86 -8.29 12.89
CA ILE A 53 -8.93 -8.59 11.80
C ILE A 53 -8.87 -7.36 10.88
N CYS A 54 -7.87 -6.50 11.09
CA CYS A 54 -7.69 -5.30 10.29
C CYS A 54 -7.29 -5.66 8.85
N PHE A 55 -6.18 -6.39 8.71
CA PHE A 55 -5.53 -6.69 7.43
C PHE A 55 -4.80 -8.03 7.47
N VAL A 56 -4.41 -8.53 6.30
CA VAL A 56 -3.55 -9.71 6.14
C VAL A 56 -2.30 -9.31 5.36
N VAL A 57 -1.14 -9.83 5.75
CA VAL A 57 0.12 -9.65 5.03
C VAL A 57 0.65 -11.02 4.64
N ALA A 58 0.76 -11.28 3.33
CA ALA A 58 1.44 -12.46 2.83
C ALA A 58 2.95 -12.17 2.74
N LEU A 59 3.78 -13.11 3.18
CA LEU A 59 5.24 -13.05 3.13
C LEU A 59 5.77 -14.26 2.37
N GLY A 60 6.81 -14.08 1.57
CA GLY A 60 7.47 -15.17 0.85
C GLY A 60 8.66 -14.73 0.03
N TYR A 61 9.43 -15.68 -0.48
CA TYR A 61 10.54 -15.37 -1.38
C TYR A 61 10.00 -14.85 -2.72
N LYS A 62 10.59 -13.77 -3.21
CA LYS A 62 10.18 -13.09 -4.43
C LYS A 62 10.36 -14.02 -5.63
N ALA A 63 9.34 -14.10 -6.48
CA ALA A 63 9.36 -14.85 -7.74
C ALA A 63 9.05 -13.96 -8.96
N GLU A 64 8.82 -12.67 -8.74
CA GLU A 64 8.53 -11.67 -9.76
C GLU A 64 9.33 -10.39 -9.47
N GLU A 65 9.67 -9.63 -10.52
CA GLU A 65 10.38 -8.36 -10.44
C GLU A 65 9.50 -7.26 -11.06
N PRO A 66 8.58 -6.64 -10.29
CA PRO A 66 7.71 -5.58 -10.80
C PRO A 66 8.49 -4.30 -11.09
N VAL A 67 8.02 -3.54 -12.09
CA VAL A 67 8.62 -2.26 -12.49
C VAL A 67 7.68 -1.10 -12.24
N VAL A 68 8.26 0.03 -11.85
CA VAL A 68 7.53 1.28 -11.65
C VAL A 68 7.46 2.04 -12.97
N GLU A 69 6.26 2.48 -13.33
CA GLU A 69 6.00 3.35 -14.48
C GLU A 69 5.56 4.74 -14.02
N GLU A 70 5.91 5.78 -14.78
CA GLU A 70 5.28 7.08 -14.58
C GLU A 70 3.82 7.02 -15.04
N MET A 71 2.90 7.43 -14.16
CA MET A 71 1.47 7.45 -14.46
C MET A 71 1.14 8.42 -15.60
N LYS A 72 0.35 7.97 -16.57
CA LYS A 72 -0.15 8.76 -17.69
C LYS A 72 -1.68 8.82 -17.64
N GLU A 73 -2.24 9.96 -18.05
CA GLU A 73 -3.69 10.13 -18.23
C GLU A 73 -4.54 9.78 -16.99
N ASP A 74 -3.97 9.95 -15.78
CA ASP A 74 -4.61 9.59 -14.51
C ASP A 74 -4.99 8.09 -14.35
N ASP A 75 -4.41 7.20 -15.16
CA ASP A 75 -4.63 5.75 -15.06
C ASP A 75 -3.67 5.09 -14.06
N VAL A 76 -4.22 4.65 -12.93
CA VAL A 76 -3.49 3.97 -11.84
C VAL A 76 -3.48 2.44 -11.97
N LYS A 77 -4.16 1.89 -12.98
CA LYS A 77 -4.33 0.44 -13.11
C LYS A 77 -3.01 -0.22 -13.50
N TYR A 78 -2.56 -1.17 -12.68
CA TYR A 78 -1.41 -2.00 -13.01
C TYR A 78 -1.77 -3.03 -14.10
N TRP A 79 -0.76 -3.49 -14.84
CA TRP A 79 -0.91 -4.47 -15.91
C TRP A 79 0.32 -5.37 -16.02
N LYS A 80 0.18 -6.52 -16.67
CA LYS A 80 1.31 -7.42 -16.98
C LYS A 80 1.64 -7.36 -18.46
N ASP A 81 2.92 -7.28 -18.81
CA ASP A 81 3.37 -7.31 -20.20
C ASP A 81 3.36 -8.73 -20.78
N GLU A 82 3.75 -8.86 -22.05
CA GLU A 82 3.84 -10.16 -22.74
C GLU A 82 4.83 -11.15 -22.08
N LYS A 83 5.79 -10.63 -21.30
CA LYS A 83 6.77 -11.41 -20.54
C LYS A 83 6.30 -11.71 -19.11
N GLY A 84 5.11 -11.25 -18.72
CA GLY A 84 4.54 -11.41 -17.40
C GLY A 84 5.05 -10.43 -16.34
N VAL A 85 5.84 -9.43 -16.73
CA VAL A 85 6.37 -8.39 -15.83
C VAL A 85 5.22 -7.47 -15.40
N LEU A 86 5.10 -7.22 -14.10
CA LEU A 86 4.06 -6.35 -13.55
C LEU A 86 4.51 -4.88 -13.62
N HIS A 87 3.79 -4.07 -14.40
CA HIS A 87 3.99 -2.63 -14.50
C HIS A 87 3.04 -1.90 -13.56
N VAL A 88 3.59 -1.05 -12.68
CA VAL A 88 2.83 -0.33 -11.66
C VAL A 88 2.95 1.18 -11.88
N PRO A 89 1.91 1.83 -12.45
CA PRO A 89 1.89 3.28 -12.61
C PRO A 89 1.91 4.01 -11.27
N LYS A 90 2.81 4.99 -11.11
CA LYS A 90 2.92 5.85 -9.93
C LYS A 90 2.79 7.32 -10.33
N ARG A 91 2.00 8.07 -9.55
CA ARG A 91 1.85 9.52 -9.70
C ARG A 91 3.21 10.20 -9.54
N ARG A 92 3.49 11.24 -10.32
CA ARG A 92 4.68 12.06 -10.11
C ARG A 92 4.54 12.85 -8.82
N LEU A 93 5.68 13.20 -8.22
CA LEU A 93 5.71 14.00 -7.01
C LEU A 93 4.97 15.35 -7.17
N ASN A 94 5.20 16.06 -8.27
CA ASN A 94 4.54 17.34 -8.57
C ASN A 94 3.01 17.20 -8.68
N ASP A 95 2.50 16.02 -9.03
CA ASP A 95 1.06 15.78 -9.16
C ASP A 95 0.38 15.60 -7.79
N ILE A 96 1.14 15.28 -6.72
CA ILE A 96 0.59 15.02 -5.37
C ILE A 96 1.02 16.03 -4.30
N VAL A 97 2.12 16.78 -4.52
CA VAL A 97 2.60 17.77 -3.55
C VAL A 97 1.84 19.08 -3.66
N PHE A 98 1.42 19.62 -2.51
CA PHE A 98 0.82 20.94 -2.36
C PHE A 98 1.45 21.66 -1.18
N ILE A 99 1.63 22.98 -1.28
CA ILE A 99 2.21 23.82 -0.23
C ILE A 99 1.10 24.69 0.38
N ASN A 100 0.95 24.68 1.71
CA ASN A 100 0.01 25.48 2.51
C ASN A 100 -1.49 25.21 2.26
N SER A 101 -1.92 24.96 1.03
CA SER A 101 -3.32 24.76 0.66
C SER A 101 -3.45 23.75 -0.48
N TYR A 102 -4.55 23.00 -0.51
CA TYR A 102 -4.85 22.05 -1.57
C TYR A 102 -4.95 22.78 -2.92
N GLY A 103 -4.29 22.23 -3.95
CA GLY A 103 -4.20 22.86 -5.27
C GLY A 103 -3.00 23.78 -5.46
N ASN A 104 -2.39 24.30 -4.39
CA ASN A 104 -1.21 25.16 -4.51
C ASN A 104 0.06 24.32 -4.74
N LYS A 105 0.43 24.13 -6.01
CA LYS A 105 1.56 23.28 -6.42
C LYS A 105 2.91 23.86 -6.02
N LEU A 106 3.88 22.97 -5.81
CA LEU A 106 5.29 23.35 -5.70
C LEU A 106 5.69 23.99 -7.03
N ALA A 107 6.26 25.21 -7.01
CA ALA A 107 6.75 25.85 -8.22
C ALA A 107 7.78 24.93 -8.89
N SER A 108 7.61 24.62 -10.17
CA SER A 108 8.61 23.88 -10.93
C SER A 108 9.90 24.68 -10.94
N THR A 109 11.03 24.04 -10.61
CA THR A 109 12.37 24.63 -10.55
C THR A 109 12.93 25.03 -11.93
N GLY A 110 12.10 25.61 -12.80
CA GLY A 110 12.42 26.03 -14.17
C GLY A 110 11.89 27.41 -14.58
N ASP A 111 11.11 28.10 -13.74
CA ASP A 111 10.61 29.45 -14.03
C ASP A 111 11.33 30.53 -13.21
N GLN A 112 12.66 30.51 -13.26
CA GLN A 112 13.45 31.73 -13.08
C GLN A 112 14.10 32.03 -14.44
N GLN A 113 13.35 32.77 -15.26
CA GLN A 113 13.87 33.44 -16.46
C GLN A 113 14.59 34.72 -16.03
#